data_AF-A0A257WBX3-F1
#
_entry.id   AF-A0A257WBX3-F1
#
_cell.length_a   1.000
_cell.length_b   1.000
_cell.length_c   1.000
_cell.angle_alpha   90.00
_cell.angle_beta   90.00
_cell.angle_gamma   90.00
#
_symmetry.space_group_name_H-M   'P 1'
#
loop_
_entity.id
_entity.type
_entity.pdbx_description
1 polymer ?
#
loop_
_entity_poly.entity_id
_entity_poly.type
_entity_poly.pdbx_seq_one_letter_code
_entity_poly.pdbx_strand_id
1 'polypeptide(L)'
;MRDSRDTDEQQIFQSMIAAYDVPAFMRRAKRVESAWEQCLVRCRERYLVALEMPRLRLGIVLAIAGSWTRVADHLAIPDQAEVLIELHRQWRPLLRRPVTATSRELVVHQALQCVKQSFETFNRRWERYIDGLDFTELNRLRQDYNRYYMLEKECAIASRLVAERGFQQLSPATTADVRALLPCLPVLNLSAT
;
A
#
# COMPACT_ATOMS: atom_id res chain seq x y z
N MET A 1 3.64 -8.84 42.13
CA MET A 1 4.95 -8.23 42.47
C MET A 1 5.90 -8.13 41.26
N ARG A 2 5.39 -7.91 40.04
CA ARG A 2 6.18 -7.69 38.79
C ARG A 2 5.99 -6.27 38.22
N ASP A 3 4.90 -5.60 38.56
CA ASP A 3 4.48 -4.29 38.01
C ASP A 3 5.36 -3.09 38.42
N SER A 4 5.99 -3.15 39.60
CA SER A 4 6.74 -1.99 40.11
C SER A 4 8.09 -1.77 39.42
N ARG A 5 8.69 -2.82 38.82
CA ARG A 5 10.01 -2.71 38.17
C ARG A 5 9.93 -2.13 36.76
N ASP A 6 8.92 -2.50 35.97
CA ASP A 6 8.75 -1.95 34.62
C ASP A 6 8.46 -0.43 34.66
N THR A 7 7.80 0.06 35.73
CA THR A 7 7.50 1.49 35.91
C THR A 7 8.75 2.32 36.24
N ASP A 8 9.62 1.82 37.13
CA ASP A 8 10.89 2.49 37.49
C ASP A 8 11.87 2.50 36.30
N GLU A 9 11.93 1.41 35.53
CA GLU A 9 12.73 1.31 34.31
C GLU A 9 12.25 2.29 33.21
N GLN A 10 10.93 2.47 33.06
CA GLN A 10 10.36 3.46 32.15
C GLN A 10 10.69 4.90 32.58
N GLN A 11 10.69 5.21 33.87
CA GLN A 11 11.04 6.54 34.39
C GLN A 11 12.55 6.84 34.23
N ILE A 12 13.41 5.85 34.45
CA ILE A 12 14.87 5.98 34.20
C ILE A 12 15.13 6.19 32.70
N PHE A 13 14.41 5.47 31.84
CA PHE A 13 14.54 5.62 30.39
C PHE A 13 14.05 6.99 29.89
N GLN A 14 12.92 7.48 30.41
CA GLN A 14 12.39 8.80 30.08
C GLN A 14 13.31 9.94 30.55
N SER A 15 13.89 9.82 31.75
CA SER A 15 14.85 10.80 32.27
C SER A 15 16.16 10.82 31.48
N MET A 16 16.66 9.67 31.00
CA MET A 16 17.83 9.62 30.11
C MET A 16 17.58 10.29 28.76
N ILE A 17 16.41 10.08 28.14
CA ILE A 17 16.04 10.73 26.86
C ILE A 17 15.98 12.26 27.00
N ALA A 18 15.46 12.74 28.14
CA ALA A 18 15.36 14.18 28.39
C ALA A 18 16.72 14.87 28.57
N ALA A 19 17.75 14.13 28.99
CA ALA A 19 19.06 14.69 29.36
C ALA A 19 20.16 14.56 28.29
N TYR A 20 20.12 13.56 27.40
CA TYR A 20 21.28 13.18 26.57
C TYR A 20 21.03 13.01 25.06
N ASP A 21 19.97 13.62 24.52
CA ASP A 21 19.51 13.42 23.13
C ASP A 21 19.04 11.96 22.86
N VAL A 22 18.39 11.71 21.73
CA VAL A 22 17.82 10.40 21.39
C VAL A 22 18.95 9.37 21.22
N PRO A 23 18.96 8.23 21.96
CA PRO A 23 19.99 7.20 21.84
C PRO A 23 20.25 6.71 20.40
N ALA A 24 21.48 6.29 20.12
CA ALA A 24 21.90 5.87 18.77
C ALA A 24 20.99 4.78 18.16
N PHE A 25 20.63 3.76 18.95
CA PHE A 25 19.75 2.67 18.50
C PHE A 25 18.34 3.19 18.11
N MET A 26 17.81 4.16 18.86
CA MET A 26 16.51 4.78 18.54
C MET A 26 16.59 5.62 17.27
N ARG A 27 17.66 6.39 17.06
CA ARG A 27 17.86 7.14 15.81
C ARG A 27 17.96 6.20 14.61
N ARG A 28 18.61 5.04 14.78
CA ARG A 28 18.75 4.02 13.74
C ARG A 28 17.40 3.40 13.38
N ALA A 29 16.59 3.01 14.36
CA ALA A 29 15.23 2.54 14.14
C ALA A 29 14.40 3.57 13.36
N LYS A 30 14.34 4.81 13.87
CA LYS A 30 13.63 5.91 13.22
C LYS A 30 14.08 6.15 11.79
N ARG A 31 15.39 6.06 11.51
CA ARG A 31 15.93 6.25 10.16
C ARG A 31 15.45 5.16 9.19
N VAL A 32 15.40 3.90 9.61
CA VAL A 32 14.86 2.80 8.78
C VAL A 32 13.37 2.99 8.54
N GLU A 33 12.61 3.28 9.60
CA GLU A 33 11.16 3.51 9.52
C GLU A 33 10.83 4.67 8.58
N SER A 34 11.49 5.81 8.76
CA SER A 34 11.30 6.99 7.91
C SER A 34 11.68 6.72 6.46
N ALA A 35 12.76 5.99 6.19
CA ALA A 35 13.16 5.65 4.83
C ALA A 35 12.13 4.73 4.14
N TRP A 36 11.58 3.77 4.87
CA TRP A 36 10.51 2.91 4.37
C TRP A 36 9.21 3.68 4.13
N GLU A 37 8.81 4.53 5.08
CA GLU A 37 7.60 5.34 4.95
C GLU A 37 7.70 6.31 3.76
N GLN A 38 8.84 6.98 3.58
CA GLN A 38 9.08 7.84 2.41
C GLN A 38 9.00 7.06 1.08
N CYS A 39 9.51 5.82 1.05
CA CYS A 39 9.35 4.95 -0.12
C CYS A 39 7.87 4.68 -0.40
N LEU A 40 7.09 4.32 0.62
CA LEU A 40 5.67 4.05 0.49
C LEU A 40 4.85 5.28 0.11
N VAL A 41 5.17 6.46 0.63
CA VAL A 41 4.52 7.72 0.26
C VAL A 41 4.67 7.98 -1.24
N ARG A 42 5.91 7.90 -1.77
CA ARG A 42 6.16 8.05 -3.21
C ARG A 42 5.41 7.01 -4.04
N CYS A 43 5.40 5.76 -3.58
CA CYS A 43 4.65 4.69 -4.25
C CYS A 43 3.14 4.97 -4.27
N ARG A 44 2.56 5.41 -3.14
CA ARG A 44 1.14 5.76 -3.03
C ARG A 44 0.76 6.93 -3.93
N GLU A 45 1.55 7.99 -3.95
CA GLU A 45 1.31 9.13 -4.84
C GLU A 45 1.29 8.69 -6.31
N ARG A 46 2.29 7.92 -6.73
CA ARG A 46 2.37 7.41 -8.10
C ARG A 46 1.21 6.47 -8.44
N TYR A 47 0.85 5.61 -7.50
CA TYR A 47 -0.28 4.68 -7.62
C TYR A 47 -1.60 5.43 -7.80
N LEU A 48 -1.85 6.45 -6.98
CA LEU A 48 -3.07 7.26 -7.05
C LEU A 48 -3.20 8.02 -8.37
N VAL A 49 -2.10 8.62 -8.85
CA VAL A 49 -2.08 9.29 -10.17
C VAL A 49 -2.36 8.28 -11.28
N ALA A 50 -1.76 7.10 -11.23
CA ALA A 50 -1.99 6.07 -12.24
C ALA A 50 -3.44 5.52 -12.21
N LEU A 51 -4.13 5.58 -11.07
CA LEU A 51 -5.52 5.16 -10.92
C LEU A 51 -6.56 6.14 -11.46
N GLU A 52 -6.19 7.36 -11.85
CA GLU A 52 -7.15 8.36 -12.35
C GLU A 52 -7.99 7.84 -13.51
N MET A 53 -7.35 7.24 -14.51
CA MET A 53 -8.04 6.71 -15.69
C MET A 53 -8.91 5.49 -15.38
N PRO A 54 -8.43 4.44 -14.67
CA PRO A 54 -9.28 3.36 -14.17
C PRO A 54 -10.53 3.84 -13.43
N ARG A 55 -10.37 4.79 -12.50
CA ARG A 55 -11.48 5.37 -11.72
C ARG A 55 -12.50 6.07 -12.61
N LEU A 56 -12.03 6.92 -13.52
CA LEU A 56 -12.89 7.64 -14.45
C LEU A 56 -13.68 6.67 -15.34
N ARG A 57 -13.01 5.67 -15.92
CA ARG A 57 -13.65 4.68 -16.80
C ARG A 57 -14.69 3.84 -16.05
N LEU A 58 -14.40 3.47 -14.81
CA LEU A 58 -15.35 2.76 -13.95
C LEU A 58 -16.60 3.60 -13.65
N GLY A 59 -16.44 4.89 -13.37
CA GLY A 59 -17.59 5.79 -13.20
C GLY A 59 -18.41 5.93 -14.49
N ILE A 60 -17.74 6.07 -15.65
CA ILE A 60 -18.41 6.19 -16.95
C ILE A 60 -19.22 4.93 -17.27
N VAL A 61 -18.68 3.73 -17.06
CA VAL A 61 -19.40 2.50 -17.42
C VAL A 61 -20.66 2.33 -16.59
N LEU A 62 -20.62 2.62 -15.29
CA LEU A 62 -21.81 2.57 -14.44
C LEU A 62 -22.84 3.62 -14.87
N ALA A 63 -22.41 4.84 -15.21
CA ALA A 63 -23.33 5.88 -15.67
C ALA A 63 -23.99 5.54 -17.02
N ILE A 64 -23.25 4.90 -17.93
CA ILE A 64 -23.78 4.42 -19.22
C ILE A 64 -24.76 3.26 -19.02
N ALA A 65 -24.40 2.29 -18.18
CA ALA A 65 -25.21 1.10 -17.90
C ALA A 65 -26.48 1.44 -17.09
N GLY A 66 -26.40 2.42 -16.20
CA GLY A 66 -27.47 2.83 -15.29
C GLY A 66 -27.64 1.90 -14.08
N SER A 67 -27.17 0.65 -14.14
CA SER A 67 -27.20 -0.30 -13.03
C SER A 67 -26.05 -1.30 -13.09
N TRP A 68 -25.67 -1.85 -11.92
CA TRP A 68 -24.66 -2.91 -11.83
C TRP A 68 -25.13 -4.24 -12.41
N THR A 69 -26.44 -4.52 -12.38
CA THR A 69 -27.01 -5.72 -12.99
C THR A 69 -26.67 -5.79 -14.48
N ARG A 70 -26.86 -4.67 -15.20
CA ARG A 70 -26.50 -4.61 -16.63
C ARG A 70 -25.01 -4.72 -16.86
N VAL A 71 -24.16 -4.24 -15.95
CA VAL A 71 -22.71 -4.44 -16.04
C VAL A 71 -22.35 -5.93 -15.87
N ALA A 72 -23.00 -6.60 -14.91
CA ALA A 72 -22.77 -8.00 -14.60
C ALA A 72 -23.08 -8.93 -15.79
N ASP A 73 -24.12 -8.62 -16.57
CA ASP A 73 -24.51 -9.40 -17.75
C ASP A 73 -23.39 -9.51 -18.82
N HIS A 74 -22.44 -8.55 -18.83
CA HIS A 74 -21.29 -8.54 -19.75
C HIS A 74 -20.01 -9.17 -19.18
N LEU A 75 -20.03 -9.61 -17.92
CA LEU A 75 -18.88 -10.25 -17.26
C LEU A 75 -18.99 -11.77 -17.38
N ALA A 76 -17.89 -12.41 -17.78
CA ALA A 76 -17.84 -13.87 -17.90
C ALA A 76 -17.83 -14.57 -16.53
N ILE A 77 -17.41 -13.86 -15.49
CA ILE A 77 -17.29 -14.37 -14.12
C ILE A 77 -18.16 -13.50 -13.20
N PRO A 78 -19.19 -14.06 -12.52
CA PRO A 78 -20.11 -13.30 -11.68
C PRO A 78 -19.41 -12.50 -10.56
N ASP A 79 -18.40 -13.09 -9.92
CA ASP A 79 -17.66 -12.45 -8.81
C ASP A 79 -16.93 -11.16 -9.24
N GLN A 80 -16.66 -10.98 -10.53
CA GLN A 80 -16.06 -9.74 -11.03
C GLN A 80 -16.99 -8.53 -10.87
N ALA A 81 -18.31 -8.74 -10.89
CA ALA A 81 -19.28 -7.67 -10.65
C ALA A 81 -19.12 -7.10 -9.24
N GLU A 82 -19.04 -7.98 -8.22
CA GLU A 82 -18.85 -7.59 -6.82
C GLU A 82 -17.54 -6.83 -6.61
N VAL A 83 -16.46 -7.28 -7.27
CA VAL A 83 -15.18 -6.56 -7.22
C VAL A 83 -15.30 -5.16 -7.82
N LEU A 84 -15.98 -4.99 -8.96
CA LEU A 84 -16.18 -3.67 -9.56
C LEU A 84 -17.08 -2.77 -8.70
N ILE A 85 -18.12 -3.32 -8.07
CA ILE A 85 -18.98 -2.63 -7.11
C ILE A 85 -18.13 -2.10 -5.95
N GLU A 86 -17.29 -2.96 -5.37
CA GLU A 86 -16.44 -2.57 -4.24
C GLU A 86 -15.42 -1.51 -4.63
N LEU A 87 -14.75 -1.65 -5.79
CA LEU A 87 -13.83 -0.64 -6.30
C LEU A 87 -14.54 0.71 -6.52
N HIS A 88 -15.74 0.69 -7.08
CA HIS A 88 -16.53 1.91 -7.26
C HIS A 88 -16.92 2.54 -5.91
N ARG A 89 -17.31 1.72 -4.92
CA ARG A 89 -17.64 2.18 -3.56
C ARG A 89 -16.44 2.81 -2.87
N GLN A 90 -15.27 2.20 -2.99
CA GLN A 90 -14.02 2.69 -2.41
C GLN A 90 -13.54 3.98 -3.08
N TRP A 91 -13.61 4.05 -4.41
CA TRP A 91 -13.06 5.19 -5.15
C TRP A 91 -14.02 6.37 -5.31
N ARG A 92 -15.33 6.12 -5.23
CA ARG A 92 -16.39 7.12 -5.42
C ARG A 92 -16.11 8.03 -6.63
N PRO A 93 -15.99 7.46 -7.85
CA PRO A 93 -15.56 8.23 -9.01
C PRO A 93 -16.54 9.37 -9.29
N LEU A 94 -16.01 10.60 -9.39
CA LEU A 94 -16.80 11.80 -9.66
C LEU A 94 -16.70 12.14 -11.15
N LEU A 95 -17.84 12.05 -11.84
CA LEU A 95 -17.96 12.51 -13.22
C LEU A 95 -18.23 14.02 -13.24
N ARG A 96 -17.36 14.78 -13.92
CA ARG A 96 -17.53 16.24 -14.05
C ARG A 96 -18.74 16.62 -14.90
N ARG A 97 -19.19 15.73 -15.78
CA ARG A 97 -20.36 15.91 -16.63
C ARG A 97 -21.28 14.70 -16.46
N PRO A 98 -22.60 14.91 -16.39
CA PRO A 98 -23.53 13.79 -16.39
C PRO A 98 -23.38 13.02 -17.69
N VAL A 99 -23.37 11.69 -17.59
CA VAL A 99 -23.38 10.78 -18.72
C VAL A 99 -24.78 10.16 -18.78
N THR A 100 -25.43 10.26 -19.92
CA THR A 100 -26.77 9.70 -20.12
C THR A 100 -26.69 8.19 -20.24
N ALA A 101 -27.52 7.49 -19.47
CA ALA A 101 -27.65 6.04 -19.61
C ALA A 101 -28.15 5.66 -21.02
N THR A 102 -27.72 4.52 -21.52
CA THR A 102 -28.13 4.01 -22.84
C THR A 102 -28.72 2.62 -22.72
N SER A 103 -29.75 2.32 -23.52
CA SER A 103 -30.32 0.98 -23.64
C SER A 103 -29.51 0.07 -24.57
N ARG A 104 -28.51 0.60 -25.30
CA ARG A 104 -27.73 -0.18 -26.27
C ARG A 104 -26.65 -1.01 -25.57
N GLU A 105 -26.84 -2.32 -25.51
CA GLU A 105 -25.89 -3.25 -24.88
C GLU A 105 -24.48 -3.19 -25.47
N LEU A 106 -24.35 -2.98 -26.79
CA LEU A 106 -23.06 -2.81 -27.44
C LEU A 106 -22.24 -1.64 -26.85
N VAL A 107 -22.91 -0.55 -26.46
CA VAL A 107 -22.25 0.63 -25.89
C VAL A 107 -21.76 0.36 -24.47
N VAL A 108 -22.53 -0.39 -23.67
CA VAL A 108 -22.13 -0.86 -22.34
C VAL A 108 -20.92 -1.78 -22.46
N HIS A 109 -20.97 -2.75 -23.39
CA HIS A 109 -19.86 -3.65 -23.65
C HIS A 109 -18.58 -2.91 -24.07
N GLN A 110 -18.68 -1.95 -24.99
CA GLN A 110 -17.53 -1.11 -25.39
C GLN A 110 -16.96 -0.28 -24.24
N ALA A 111 -17.82 0.25 -23.37
CA ALA A 111 -17.37 0.96 -22.18
C ALA A 111 -16.64 0.02 -21.19
N LEU A 112 -17.09 -1.23 -21.03
CA LEU A 112 -16.37 -2.24 -20.25
C LEU A 112 -15.02 -2.63 -20.86
N GLN A 113 -14.94 -2.74 -22.19
CA GLN A 113 -13.65 -2.94 -22.87
C GLN A 113 -12.67 -1.81 -22.55
N CYS A 114 -13.16 -0.56 -22.47
CA CYS A 114 -12.33 0.57 -22.05
C CYS A 114 -11.88 0.47 -20.58
N VAL A 115 -12.72 -0.03 -19.67
CA VAL A 115 -12.35 -0.30 -18.27
C VAL A 115 -11.25 -1.37 -18.23
N LYS A 116 -11.47 -2.52 -18.89
CA LYS A 116 -10.51 -3.61 -18.98
C LYS A 116 -9.15 -3.13 -19.49
N GLN A 117 -9.13 -2.43 -20.62
CA GLN A 117 -7.90 -1.89 -21.20
C GLN A 117 -7.20 -0.91 -20.25
N SER A 118 -7.96 -0.08 -19.52
CA SER A 118 -7.40 0.85 -18.54
C SER A 118 -6.77 0.13 -17.34
N PHE A 119 -7.38 -0.96 -16.86
CA PHE A 119 -6.87 -1.78 -15.76
C PHE A 119 -5.59 -2.50 -16.17
N GLU A 120 -5.58 -3.12 -17.35
CA GLU A 120 -4.38 -3.78 -17.87
C GLU A 120 -3.23 -2.80 -18.12
N THR A 121 -3.55 -1.60 -18.64
CA THR A 121 -2.55 -0.55 -18.85
C THR A 121 -1.99 -0.03 -17.53
N PHE A 122 -2.84 0.13 -16.53
CA PHE A 122 -2.44 0.46 -15.17
C PHE A 122 -1.51 -0.63 -14.62
N ASN A 123 -1.92 -1.90 -14.64
CA ASN A 123 -1.15 -3.03 -14.12
C ASN A 123 0.24 -3.10 -14.75
N ARG A 124 0.34 -3.09 -16.09
CA ARG A 124 1.65 -3.13 -16.78
C ARG A 124 2.56 -1.95 -16.42
N ARG A 125 1.98 -0.74 -16.28
CA ARG A 125 2.76 0.46 -15.91
C ARG A 125 3.20 0.40 -14.45
N TRP A 126 2.33 -0.09 -13.58
CA TRP A 126 2.56 -0.21 -12.16
C TRP A 126 3.62 -1.27 -11.86
N GLU A 127 3.53 -2.44 -12.47
CA GLU A 127 4.53 -3.50 -12.37
C GLU A 127 5.90 -3.00 -12.82
N ARG A 128 5.98 -2.39 -14.01
CA ARG A 128 7.24 -1.80 -14.49
C ARG A 128 7.82 -0.76 -13.53
N TYR A 129 6.96 0.04 -12.90
CA TYR A 129 7.40 1.03 -11.91
C TYR A 129 7.95 0.35 -10.65
N ILE A 130 7.22 -0.61 -10.09
CA ILE A 130 7.65 -1.37 -8.90
C ILE A 130 8.95 -2.11 -9.19
N ASP A 131 9.05 -2.80 -10.32
CA ASP A 131 10.23 -3.59 -10.69
C ASP A 131 11.48 -2.71 -10.91
N GLY A 132 11.28 -1.41 -11.15
CA GLY A 132 12.34 -0.40 -11.23
C GLY A 132 12.69 0.27 -9.90
N LEU A 133 12.07 -0.10 -8.78
CA LEU A 133 12.41 0.47 -7.47
C LEU A 133 13.76 -0.04 -6.98
N ASP A 134 14.63 0.89 -6.61
CA ASP A 134 15.90 0.57 -5.96
C ASP A 134 15.74 0.56 -4.43
N PHE A 135 15.92 -0.62 -3.83
CA PHE A 135 15.90 -0.81 -2.37
C PHE A 135 17.30 -0.85 -1.75
N THR A 136 18.37 -0.60 -2.52
CA THR A 136 19.76 -0.75 -2.05
C THR A 136 20.03 0.05 -0.78
N GLU A 137 19.72 1.35 -0.78
CA GLU A 137 19.97 2.20 0.40
C GLU A 137 19.08 1.81 1.59
N LEU A 138 17.80 1.50 1.36
CA LEU A 138 16.91 1.04 2.42
C LEU A 138 17.40 -0.27 3.04
N ASN A 139 17.85 -1.21 2.21
CA ASN A 139 18.35 -2.50 2.66
C ASN A 139 19.67 -2.37 3.40
N ARG A 140 20.53 -1.42 3.00
CA ARG A 140 21.71 -1.03 3.78
C ARG A 140 21.32 -0.53 5.17
N LEU A 141 20.30 0.34 5.27
CA LEU A 141 19.79 0.82 6.56
C LEU A 141 19.21 -0.31 7.41
N ARG A 142 18.45 -1.25 6.83
CA ARG A 142 17.93 -2.45 7.53
C ARG A 142 19.05 -3.36 8.03
N GLN A 143 20.10 -3.56 7.24
CA GLN A 143 21.29 -4.31 7.64
C GLN A 143 22.02 -3.64 8.79
N ASP A 144 22.25 -2.32 8.71
CA ASP A 144 22.85 -1.53 9.78
C ASP A 144 22.02 -1.61 11.07
N TYR A 145 20.69 -1.54 10.96
CA TYR A 145 19.77 -1.74 12.10
C TYR A 145 19.96 -3.13 12.71
N ASN A 146 19.86 -4.19 11.92
CA ASN A 146 19.99 -5.56 12.43
C ASN A 146 21.35 -5.81 13.08
N ARG A 147 22.42 -5.19 12.57
CA ARG A 147 23.79 -5.37 13.06
C ARG A 147 24.06 -4.62 14.36
N TYR A 148 23.62 -3.36 14.45
CA TYR A 148 24.06 -2.46 15.52
C TYR A 148 23.01 -2.17 16.58
N TYR A 149 21.72 -2.28 16.27
CA TYR A 149 20.65 -1.87 17.19
C TYR A 149 20.75 -2.57 18.55
N MET A 150 20.94 -3.89 18.55
CA MET A 150 21.05 -4.67 19.78
C MET A 150 22.26 -4.30 20.61
N LEU A 151 23.42 -4.15 19.96
CA LEU A 151 24.67 -3.76 20.62
C LEU A 151 24.55 -2.37 21.25
N GLU A 152 24.01 -1.41 20.49
CA GLU A 152 23.81 -0.03 20.95
C GLU A 152 22.79 0.03 22.11
N LYS A 153 21.72 -0.77 22.04
CA LYS A 153 20.69 -0.82 23.09
C LYS A 153 21.19 -1.49 24.37
N GLU A 154 21.96 -2.56 24.27
CA GLU A 154 22.58 -3.23 25.43
C GLU A 154 23.55 -2.31 26.17
N CYS A 155 24.40 -1.58 25.44
CA CYS A 155 25.31 -0.58 26.04
C CYS A 155 24.56 0.54 26.76
N ALA A 156 23.42 1.00 26.21
CA ALA A 156 22.64 2.08 26.80
C ALA A 156 21.88 1.65 28.06
N ILE A 157 21.38 0.41 28.10
CA ILE A 157 20.52 -0.09 29.19
C ILE A 157 21.33 -0.89 30.24
N ALA A 158 22.57 -1.26 29.93
CA ALA A 158 23.43 -2.11 30.76
C ALA A 158 22.79 -3.45 31.15
N SER A 159 21.83 -3.94 30.34
CA SER A 159 21.12 -5.20 30.56
C SER A 159 20.69 -5.82 29.24
N ARG A 160 21.27 -6.99 28.92
CA ARG A 160 20.94 -7.75 27.71
C ARG A 160 19.47 -8.20 27.66
N LEU A 161 18.95 -8.69 28.77
CA LEU A 161 17.57 -9.20 28.86
C LEU A 161 16.54 -8.10 28.57
N VAL A 162 16.81 -6.86 28.99
CA VAL A 162 15.96 -5.70 28.70
C VAL A 162 16.20 -5.20 27.28
N ALA A 163 17.44 -5.26 26.77
CA ALA A 163 17.77 -4.88 25.40
C ALA A 163 17.07 -5.77 24.35
N GLU A 164 16.97 -7.08 24.59
CA GLU A 164 16.32 -8.03 23.67
C GLU A 164 14.81 -7.77 23.52
N ARG A 165 14.16 -7.18 24.53
CA ARG A 165 12.72 -6.88 24.48
C ARG A 165 12.40 -5.92 23.32
N GLY A 166 11.51 -6.33 22.42
CA GLY A 166 11.02 -5.50 21.33
C GLY A 166 12.00 -5.29 20.17
N PHE A 167 13.16 -5.96 20.17
CA PHE A 167 13.97 -6.04 18.95
C PHE A 167 13.29 -6.99 17.96
N GLN A 168 13.17 -6.56 16.71
CA GLN A 168 12.67 -7.38 15.61
C GLN A 168 13.64 -7.29 14.45
N GLN A 169 14.18 -8.43 14.04
CA GLN A 169 15.04 -8.46 12.87
C GLN A 169 14.23 -8.10 11.62
N LEU A 170 14.75 -7.17 10.83
CA LEU A 170 14.10 -6.71 9.61
C LEU A 170 14.65 -7.48 8.40
N SER A 171 13.77 -8.20 7.70
CA SER A 171 14.10 -8.79 6.40
C SER A 171 14.42 -7.70 5.37
N PRO A 172 15.22 -7.98 4.33
CA PRO A 172 15.39 -7.04 3.21
C PRO A 172 14.04 -6.66 2.60
N ALA A 173 13.85 -5.38 2.29
CA ALA A 173 12.71 -4.88 1.55
C ALA A 173 12.76 -5.38 0.10
N THR A 174 11.59 -5.71 -0.43
CA THR A 174 11.40 -6.26 -1.76
C THR A 174 10.24 -5.57 -2.49
N THR A 175 10.20 -5.76 -3.81
CA THR A 175 9.06 -5.37 -4.63
C THR A 175 7.76 -6.07 -4.20
N ALA A 176 7.86 -7.29 -3.65
CA ALA A 176 6.72 -8.03 -3.13
C ALA A 176 6.06 -7.32 -1.95
N ASP A 177 6.83 -6.68 -1.07
CA ASP A 177 6.30 -5.90 0.06
C ASP A 177 5.45 -4.73 -0.42
N VAL A 178 5.91 -4.02 -1.46
CA VAL A 178 5.15 -2.92 -2.07
C VAL A 178 3.90 -3.44 -2.75
N ARG A 179 4.00 -4.57 -3.48
CA ARG A 179 2.87 -5.19 -4.17
C ARG A 179 1.78 -5.68 -3.21
N ALA A 180 2.15 -6.17 -2.03
CA ALA A 180 1.20 -6.57 -1.00
C ALA A 180 0.39 -5.38 -0.46
N LEU A 181 1.02 -4.20 -0.34
CA LEU A 181 0.37 -2.98 0.15
C LEU A 181 -0.38 -2.21 -0.94
N LEU A 182 0.08 -2.29 -2.19
CA LEU A 182 -0.44 -1.57 -3.35
C LEU A 182 -0.61 -2.54 -4.53
N PRO A 183 -1.65 -3.39 -4.50
CA PRO A 183 -1.81 -4.49 -5.45
C PRO A 183 -2.20 -4.01 -6.85
N CYS A 184 -2.00 -4.87 -7.86
CA CYS A 184 -2.58 -4.65 -9.19
C CYS A 184 -4.11 -4.72 -9.16
N LEU A 185 -4.76 -4.12 -10.15
CA LEU A 185 -6.20 -4.23 -10.37
C LEU A 185 -6.58 -5.61 -10.91
N PRO A 186 -7.81 -6.09 -10.70
CA PRO A 186 -8.27 -7.37 -11.24
C PRO A 186 -8.24 -7.36 -12.78
N VAL A 187 -7.90 -8.50 -13.38
CA VAL A 187 -8.03 -8.68 -14.83
C VAL A 187 -9.49 -9.04 -15.14
N LEU A 188 -10.15 -8.23 -15.96
CA LEU A 188 -11.56 -8.42 -16.30
C LEU A 188 -11.74 -9.39 -17.46
N ASN A 189 -12.68 -10.32 -17.31
CA ASN A 189 -13.07 -11.28 -18.33
C ASN A 189 -14.47 -10.92 -18.81
N LEU A 190 -14.57 -10.54 -20.08
CA LEU A 190 -15.82 -10.08 -20.68
C LEU A 190 -16.43 -11.24 -21.48
N SER A 191 -17.74 -11.38 -21.40
CA SER A 191 -18.50 -12.36 -22.21
C SER A 191 -18.36 -12.03 -23.70
N ALA A 192 -18.38 -13.04 -24.56
CA ALA A 192 -18.46 -12.81 -26.00
C ALA A 192 -19.83 -12.22 -26.34
N THR A 193 -19.83 -11.08 -27.04
CA THR A 193 -21.04 -10.38 -27.50
C THR A 193 -21.70 -11.09 -28.68
#